data_AF-A0A8T0GWF8-F1
#
_entry.id   AF-A0A8T0GWF8-F1
#
_cell.length_a   1.000
_cell.length_b   1.000
_cell.length_c   1.000
_cell.angle_alpha   90.00
_cell.angle_beta   90.00
_cell.angle_gamma   90.00
#
_symmetry.space_group_name_H-M   'P 1'
#
loop_
_entity.id
_entity.type
_entity.pdbx_description
1 polymer ?
#
loop_
_entity_poly.entity_id
_entity_poly.type
_entity_poly.pdbx_seq_one_letter_code
_entity_poly.pdbx_strand_id
1 'polypeptide(L)'
;MDKRKSHKRKTPAPATDDALPVVLHRGELKKREGEKEEDKWKHIRDKKLKGEIIQREKLFGEAAETATKFQEWLLPSEAGYLEAEGLEDTRHFSQEAIVKEVDVTSARKAFDLQLPDLGPYHVDYNANGVFMLLGGRKGHLAMMDWKKTRLMMEFQVRETIRDVKFLHNETFFAVAQKKYVFIYDRRGVELHCMRDHIQPLKLEFLPHHFLLASIDKAGILRYQDTSTGVLLTQHRTHLGRGGVMRMNPYNSVLGLGHSNGTVTMWSPNMSTPLVSMLCHRGPVTSVAYDSEGVHMVTGGMDGKVKVWDVRKFLPLHTYFAPTTPKSIEISQKGLVAVGCGSKIEIWRDALSTKQVKPYLSHRLAKGAQVEDLAFCPYEDVLGTGHSAGISSLLVPGAGEPNFDTYVANPYETLKQRREAEVHRLLDKLPSDTIALDPNTIGGILQTSKDNQLSKVVLSKEANKANAIAAGKEVKLKNKMKGKNKPSRRHKRKQLNVITAEMAMKREMLEKQKSDKKNLAASETDRDSSLPLALARFQRK
;
A
#
# COMPACT_ATOMS: atom_id res chain seq x y z
N MET A 1 -56.97 7.91 7.48
CA MET A 1 -56.19 7.84 8.74
C MET A 1 -55.36 6.56 8.70
N ASP A 2 -54.13 6.61 8.18
CA ASP A 2 -53.22 5.46 8.11
C ASP A 2 -51.88 5.84 8.73
N LYS A 3 -51.61 5.36 9.95
CA LYS A 3 -50.36 5.59 10.69
C LYS A 3 -49.30 4.56 10.25
N ARG A 4 -48.47 4.93 9.28
CA ARG A 4 -47.22 4.21 8.95
C ARG A 4 -46.21 4.38 10.08
N LYS A 5 -45.96 3.32 10.86
CA LYS A 5 -44.87 3.26 11.86
C LYS A 5 -43.51 3.10 11.16
N SER A 6 -42.70 4.15 11.20
CA SER A 6 -41.30 4.17 10.78
C SER A 6 -40.43 3.25 11.64
N HIS A 7 -39.85 2.21 11.06
CA HIS A 7 -38.76 1.46 11.69
C HIS A 7 -37.44 2.21 11.49
N LYS A 8 -36.98 2.93 12.53
CA LYS A 8 -35.61 3.44 12.64
C LYS A 8 -34.65 2.25 12.64
N ARG A 9 -33.89 2.07 11.55
CA ARG A 9 -32.72 1.18 11.52
C ARG A 9 -31.70 1.73 12.52
N LYS A 10 -31.44 0.99 13.59
CA LYS A 10 -30.29 1.26 14.48
C LYS A 10 -29.01 1.03 13.68
N THR A 11 -28.27 2.10 13.44
CA THR A 11 -26.88 2.08 12.96
C THR A 11 -26.02 1.32 13.98
N PRO A 12 -25.11 0.43 13.56
CA PRO A 12 -24.12 -0.12 14.47
C PRO A 12 -23.17 1.00 14.92
N ALA A 13 -22.83 1.02 16.21
CA ALA A 13 -21.86 1.95 16.78
C ALA A 13 -20.49 1.83 16.06
N PRO A 14 -19.75 2.93 15.88
CA PRO A 14 -18.42 2.88 15.29
C PRO A 14 -17.50 2.05 16.17
N ALA A 15 -16.71 1.18 15.53
CA ALA A 15 -15.65 0.45 16.19
C ALA A 15 -14.63 1.44 16.77
N THR A 16 -14.23 1.20 18.01
CA THR A 16 -13.26 1.98 18.76
C THR A 16 -11.90 1.94 18.07
N ASP A 17 -11.35 3.13 17.81
CA ASP A 17 -10.02 3.38 17.25
C ASP A 17 -8.92 2.87 18.19
N ASP A 18 -8.25 1.78 17.81
CA ASP A 18 -6.91 1.45 18.30
C ASP A 18 -5.91 1.78 17.17
N ALA A 19 -5.60 3.07 17.06
CA ALA A 19 -4.51 3.59 16.23
C ALA A 19 -3.42 4.15 17.15
N LEU A 20 -2.24 3.55 17.11
CA LEU A 20 -0.99 4.08 17.67
C LEU A 20 -0.14 4.73 16.57
N PRO A 21 0.72 5.70 16.93
CA PRO A 21 0.75 6.99 16.26
C PRO A 21 1.76 7.05 15.11
N VAL A 22 1.33 7.65 14.01
CA VAL A 22 2.22 8.37 13.09
C VAL A 22 2.35 9.79 13.60
N VAL A 23 3.54 10.38 13.40
CA VAL A 23 3.96 11.75 13.74
C VAL A 23 2.77 12.71 13.69
N LEU A 24 2.20 12.99 14.86
CA LEU A 24 1.07 13.90 14.98
C LEU A 24 1.60 15.32 14.92
N HIS A 25 1.08 16.11 13.99
CA HIS A 25 1.12 17.56 14.14
C HIS A 25 0.56 17.94 15.52
N ARG A 26 1.25 18.89 16.18
CA ARG A 26 1.11 19.41 17.55
C ARG A 26 -0.35 19.67 18.04
N GLY A 27 -1.32 19.72 17.12
CA GLY A 27 -2.74 19.94 17.40
C GLY A 27 -3.56 18.71 17.80
N GLU A 28 -3.15 17.49 17.45
CA GLU A 28 -3.97 16.28 17.72
C GLU A 28 -3.60 15.56 19.03
N LEU A 29 -2.38 15.75 19.54
CA LEU A 29 -1.94 15.19 20.82
C LEU A 29 -2.73 15.75 22.01
N LYS A 30 -3.13 17.03 21.97
CA LYS A 30 -3.89 17.68 23.06
C LYS A 30 -5.33 17.20 23.23
N LYS A 31 -5.91 16.46 22.27
CA LYS A 31 -7.32 16.01 22.34
C LYS A 31 -7.50 14.62 22.94
N ARG A 32 -6.43 13.85 23.16
CA ARG A 32 -6.50 12.49 23.73
C ARG A 32 -6.17 12.42 25.24
N GLU A 33 -5.80 13.53 25.87
CA GLU A 33 -5.43 13.61 27.30
C GLU A 33 -6.62 13.50 28.28
N GLY A 34 -7.79 13.03 27.84
CA GLY A 34 -9.04 13.04 28.61
C GLY A 34 -9.51 11.71 29.19
N GLU A 35 -8.91 10.57 28.84
CA GLU A 35 -9.19 9.29 29.49
C GLU A 35 -8.17 9.06 30.61
N LYS A 36 -8.64 8.89 31.85
CA LYS A 36 -7.77 8.65 33.00
C LYS A 36 -6.90 7.41 32.72
N GLU A 37 -5.59 7.59 32.55
CA GLU A 37 -4.62 6.53 32.22
C GLU A 37 -4.74 5.30 33.16
N GLU A 38 -5.17 5.53 34.41
CA GLU A 38 -5.39 4.50 35.40
C GLU A 38 -6.47 3.47 35.04
N ASP A 39 -7.44 3.83 34.19
CA ASP A 39 -8.55 2.95 33.77
C ASP A 39 -8.14 1.93 32.71
N LYS A 40 -7.13 2.27 31.88
CA LYS A 40 -6.70 1.46 30.71
C LYS A 40 -6.26 0.06 31.10
N TRP A 41 -5.59 -0.09 32.25
CA TRP A 41 -4.96 -1.36 32.68
C TRP A 41 -5.68 -2.05 33.85
N LYS A 42 -6.91 -1.63 34.21
CA LYS A 42 -7.67 -2.24 35.34
C LYS A 42 -8.08 -3.68 35.09
N HIS A 43 -8.20 -4.08 33.82
CA HIS A 43 -8.59 -5.43 33.40
C HIS A 43 -7.48 -6.47 33.60
N ILE A 44 -6.22 -6.05 33.82
CA ILE A 44 -5.07 -6.93 34.03
C ILE A 44 -5.02 -7.37 35.50
N ARG A 45 -5.19 -8.67 35.73
CA ARG A 45 -5.21 -9.26 37.08
C ARG A 45 -3.82 -9.43 37.70
N ASP A 46 -2.80 -9.64 36.87
CA ASP A 46 -1.42 -9.85 37.33
C ASP A 46 -0.75 -8.51 37.65
N LYS A 47 -0.37 -8.32 38.92
CA LYS A 47 0.25 -7.09 39.41
C LYS A 47 1.65 -6.85 38.83
N LYS A 48 2.43 -7.91 38.58
CA LYS A 48 3.80 -7.77 38.05
C LYS A 48 3.75 -7.32 36.58
N LEU A 49 2.96 -8.04 35.78
CA LEU A 49 2.71 -7.67 34.38
C LEU A 49 2.16 -6.25 34.26
N LYS A 50 1.20 -5.87 35.11
CA LYS A 50 0.67 -4.51 35.15
C LYS A 50 1.77 -3.48 35.42
N GLY A 51 2.66 -3.74 36.39
CA GLY A 51 3.81 -2.87 36.67
C GLY A 51 4.77 -2.74 35.49
N GLU A 52 5.10 -3.85 34.82
CA GLU A 52 6.00 -3.86 33.65
C GLU A 52 5.40 -3.10 32.46
N ILE A 53 4.11 -3.24 32.18
CA ILE A 53 3.42 -2.53 31.09
C ILE A 53 3.44 -1.03 31.35
N ILE A 54 3.13 -0.60 32.57
CA ILE A 54 3.16 0.82 32.95
C ILE A 54 4.56 1.40 32.78
N GLN A 55 5.61 0.67 33.21
CA GLN A 55 6.99 1.10 33.02
C GLN A 55 7.36 1.21 31.54
N ARG A 56 6.97 0.22 30.71
CA ARG A 56 7.21 0.29 29.26
C ARG A 56 6.49 1.48 28.62
N GLU A 57 5.21 1.70 28.94
CA GLU A 57 4.43 2.82 28.39
C GLU A 57 5.06 4.17 28.78
N LYS A 58 5.55 4.30 30.02
CA LYS A 58 6.31 5.47 30.46
C LYS A 58 7.59 5.67 29.63
N LEU A 59 8.39 4.63 29.44
CA LEU A 59 9.60 4.69 28.62
C LEU A 59 9.27 5.04 27.16
N PHE A 60 8.19 4.49 26.60
CA PHE A 60 7.71 4.86 25.27
C PHE A 60 7.29 6.33 25.19
N GLY A 61 6.61 6.84 26.22
CA GLY A 61 6.26 8.27 26.33
C GLY A 61 7.49 9.16 26.39
N GLU A 62 8.45 8.86 27.26
CA GLU A 62 9.72 9.58 27.37
C GLU A 62 10.53 9.54 26.05
N ALA A 63 10.58 8.38 25.39
CA ALA A 63 11.23 8.23 24.09
C ALA A 63 10.53 9.05 22.99
N ALA A 64 9.20 9.08 22.96
CA ALA A 64 8.43 9.89 22.03
C ALA A 64 8.65 11.39 22.28
N GLU A 65 8.61 11.84 23.54
CA GLU A 65 8.89 13.23 23.90
C GLU A 65 10.30 13.66 23.52
N THR A 66 11.31 12.84 23.82
CA THR A 66 12.71 13.15 23.48
C THR A 66 12.90 13.20 21.96
N ALA A 67 12.28 12.31 21.20
CA ALA A 67 12.30 12.36 19.73
C ALA A 67 11.62 13.63 19.18
N THR A 68 10.48 14.04 19.74
CA THR A 68 9.82 15.30 19.32
C THR A 68 10.65 16.53 19.66
N LYS A 69 11.26 16.61 20.85
CA LYS A 69 12.17 17.69 21.24
C LYS A 69 13.40 17.74 20.34
N PHE A 70 13.92 16.58 19.93
CA PHE A 70 15.01 16.49 18.96
C PHE A 70 14.61 17.08 17.61
N GLN A 71 13.45 16.69 17.09
CA GLN A 71 12.94 17.24 15.82
C GLN A 71 12.66 18.75 15.89
N GLU A 72 12.14 19.25 17.01
CA GLU A 72 11.81 20.68 17.16
C GLU A 72 13.07 21.56 17.31
N TRP A 73 14.12 21.08 17.99
CA TRP A 73 15.24 21.94 18.39
C TRP A 73 16.60 21.63 17.73
N LEU A 74 16.86 20.39 17.32
CA LEU A 74 18.19 19.95 16.88
C LEU A 74 18.30 19.82 15.35
N LEU A 75 17.21 19.97 14.60
CA LEU A 75 17.26 19.94 13.14
C LEU A 75 17.98 21.19 12.60
N PRO A 76 19.03 21.03 11.79
CA PRO A 76 19.90 22.14 11.40
C PRO A 76 19.32 23.03 10.30
N SER A 77 18.43 22.51 9.45
CA SER A 77 17.94 23.20 8.26
C SER A 77 16.42 23.31 8.25
N GLU A 78 15.95 24.46 7.78
CA GLU A 78 14.53 24.71 7.52
C GLU A 78 14.15 24.29 6.11
N ALA A 79 12.86 24.03 5.90
CA ALA A 79 12.37 23.66 4.59
C ALA A 79 12.09 24.89 3.74
N GLY A 80 12.41 24.80 2.45
CA GLY A 80 12.05 25.83 1.49
C GLY A 80 10.55 26.02 1.38
N TYR A 81 10.15 27.21 0.98
CA TYR A 81 8.76 27.54 0.64
C TYR A 81 8.74 28.70 -0.36
N LEU A 82 7.62 28.82 -1.05
CA LEU A 82 7.30 29.96 -1.89
C LEU A 82 5.93 30.47 -1.45
N GLU A 83 5.87 31.73 -1.05
CA GLU A 83 4.65 32.40 -0.67
C GLU A 83 4.51 33.65 -1.52
N ALA A 84 3.28 33.94 -1.95
CA ALA A 84 3.02 35.13 -2.74
C ALA A 84 2.70 36.30 -1.82
N GLU A 85 3.28 37.46 -2.11
CA GLU A 85 3.01 38.69 -1.38
C GLU A 85 1.83 39.46 -2.00
N GLY A 86 0.92 39.93 -1.15
CA GLY A 86 -0.18 40.80 -1.57
C GLY A 86 -1.22 40.14 -2.48
N LEU A 87 -1.25 40.54 -3.76
CA LEU A 87 -2.25 40.15 -4.76
C LEU A 87 -1.74 39.10 -5.76
N GLU A 88 -0.46 38.71 -5.67
CA GLU A 88 0.12 37.73 -6.58
C GLU A 88 -0.33 36.31 -6.23
N ASP A 89 -0.47 35.44 -7.24
CA ASP A 89 -0.70 34.00 -7.02
C ASP A 89 0.60 33.23 -7.29
N THR A 90 0.96 32.28 -6.40
CA THR A 90 2.19 31.49 -6.52
C THR A 90 2.32 30.73 -7.85
N ARG A 91 1.19 30.36 -8.47
CA ARG A 91 1.15 29.62 -9.75
C ARG A 91 1.71 30.39 -10.95
N HIS A 92 1.80 31.71 -10.87
CA HIS A 92 2.25 32.57 -11.97
C HIS A 92 3.75 32.86 -11.93
N PHE A 93 4.46 32.46 -10.87
CA PHE A 93 5.90 32.62 -10.81
C PHE A 93 6.59 31.78 -11.89
N SER A 94 7.39 32.46 -12.71
CA SER A 94 8.20 31.83 -13.74
C SER A 94 9.46 31.23 -13.12
N GLN A 95 10.01 30.19 -13.77
CA GLN A 95 11.27 29.61 -13.33
C GLN A 95 12.42 30.61 -13.40
N GLU A 96 12.41 31.52 -14.37
CA GLU A 96 13.39 32.60 -14.47
C GLU A 96 13.32 33.58 -13.29
N ALA A 97 12.13 33.85 -12.76
CA ALA A 97 11.97 34.68 -11.56
C ALA A 97 12.51 33.95 -10.34
N ILE A 98 12.16 32.68 -10.15
CA ILE A 98 12.64 31.87 -9.02
C ILE A 98 14.18 31.80 -9.05
N VAL A 99 14.78 31.45 -10.18
CA VAL A 99 16.25 31.34 -10.33
C VAL A 99 17.00 32.63 -9.99
N LYS A 100 16.38 33.81 -10.18
CA LYS A 100 16.99 35.10 -9.82
C LYS A 100 16.97 35.38 -8.32
N GLU A 101 15.95 34.90 -7.62
CA GLU A 101 15.77 35.13 -6.17
C GLU A 101 16.50 34.09 -5.30
N VAL A 102 16.69 32.86 -5.80
CA VAL A 102 17.41 31.83 -5.04
C VAL A 102 18.92 32.06 -5.09
N ASP A 103 19.64 31.53 -4.11
CA ASP A 103 21.09 31.57 -4.05
C ASP A 103 21.75 30.91 -5.28
N VAL A 104 22.99 31.31 -5.57
CA VAL A 104 23.74 30.86 -6.77
C VAL A 104 23.88 29.33 -6.83
N THR A 105 23.96 28.64 -5.69
CA THR A 105 24.14 27.18 -5.69
C THR A 105 22.85 26.47 -6.08
N SER A 106 21.70 26.97 -5.63
CA SER A 106 20.39 26.48 -6.05
C SER A 106 20.05 26.90 -7.48
N ALA A 107 20.38 28.13 -7.88
CA ALA A 107 20.16 28.61 -9.24
C ALA A 107 20.85 27.73 -10.30
N ARG A 108 22.07 27.24 -10.03
CA ARG A 108 22.82 26.34 -10.93
C ARG A 108 22.18 24.97 -11.13
N LYS A 109 21.31 24.54 -10.20
CA LYS A 109 20.58 23.27 -10.28
C LYS A 109 19.43 23.34 -11.28
N ALA A 110 18.97 24.54 -11.62
CA ALA A 110 18.01 24.77 -12.68
C ALA A 110 18.73 24.76 -14.03
N PHE A 111 18.44 23.79 -14.89
CA PHE A 111 19.00 23.72 -16.23
C PHE A 111 18.07 22.98 -17.19
N ASP A 112 18.25 23.24 -18.48
CA ASP A 112 17.54 22.58 -19.58
C ASP A 112 18.55 21.95 -20.54
N LEU A 113 18.49 20.64 -20.71
CA LEU A 113 19.31 19.86 -21.64
C LEU A 113 18.49 19.55 -22.89
N GLN A 114 18.81 20.23 -23.98
CA GLN A 114 18.11 20.07 -25.26
C GLN A 114 18.70 18.91 -26.06
N LEU A 115 17.97 17.80 -26.10
CA LEU A 115 18.32 16.54 -26.77
C LEU A 115 17.16 16.11 -27.71
N PRO A 116 16.93 16.83 -28.82
CA PRO A 116 15.72 16.66 -29.64
C PRO A 116 15.67 15.34 -30.40
N ASP A 117 16.82 14.77 -30.77
CA ASP A 117 16.87 13.65 -31.72
C ASP A 117 16.60 12.29 -31.07
N LEU A 118 16.83 12.14 -29.77
CA LEU A 118 16.94 10.84 -29.10
C LEU A 118 15.79 10.56 -28.09
N GLY A 119 14.84 11.50 -27.97
CA GLY A 119 13.75 11.45 -27.00
C GLY A 119 12.58 10.50 -27.36
N PRO A 120 11.52 10.45 -26.52
CA PRO A 120 11.42 11.06 -25.18
C PRO A 120 12.34 10.42 -24.14
N TYR A 121 12.62 11.17 -23.07
CA TYR A 121 13.53 10.77 -21.99
C TYR A 121 12.80 10.34 -20.73
N HIS A 122 13.27 9.24 -20.13
CA HIS A 122 12.98 8.85 -18.76
C HIS A 122 14.10 9.34 -17.83
N VAL A 123 13.73 9.75 -16.62
CA VAL A 123 14.64 10.29 -15.62
C VAL A 123 14.47 9.51 -14.32
N ASP A 124 15.60 9.19 -13.68
CA ASP A 124 15.62 8.61 -12.33
C ASP A 124 16.75 9.25 -11.52
N TYR A 125 16.51 9.43 -10.23
CA TYR A 125 17.53 9.89 -9.28
C TYR A 125 17.92 8.73 -8.37
N ASN A 126 19.21 8.68 -8.01
CA ASN A 126 19.65 7.79 -6.94
C ASN A 126 19.00 8.21 -5.60
N ALA A 127 18.87 7.28 -4.65
CA ALA A 127 18.27 7.51 -3.33
C ALA A 127 18.90 8.69 -2.57
N ASN A 128 20.19 8.93 -2.74
CA ASN A 128 20.92 10.06 -2.12
C ASN A 128 20.73 11.39 -2.86
N GLY A 129 20.07 11.41 -4.02
CA GLY A 129 19.81 12.60 -4.83
C GLY A 129 21.04 13.22 -5.53
N VAL A 130 22.19 12.54 -5.57
CA VAL A 130 23.43 13.07 -6.18
C VAL A 130 23.55 12.78 -7.66
N PHE A 131 23.15 11.58 -8.07
CA PHE A 131 23.28 11.10 -9.44
C PHE A 131 21.93 11.08 -10.13
N MET A 132 21.94 11.51 -11.38
CA MET A 132 20.79 11.50 -12.27
C MET A 132 21.09 10.56 -13.43
N LEU A 133 20.09 9.76 -13.79
CA LEU A 133 20.14 8.78 -14.85
C LEU A 133 19.08 9.09 -15.91
N LEU A 134 19.50 9.01 -17.16
CA LEU A 134 18.75 9.47 -18.32
C LEU A 134 18.64 8.33 -19.32
N GLY A 135 17.41 8.06 -19.78
CA GLY A 135 17.14 7.06 -20.80
C GLY A 135 16.29 7.61 -21.93
N GLY A 136 16.91 7.89 -23.07
CA GLY A 136 16.23 8.30 -24.29
C GLY A 136 15.63 7.08 -25.03
N ARG A 137 14.38 7.19 -25.47
CA ARG A 137 13.63 6.09 -26.12
C ARG A 137 14.34 5.48 -27.33
N LYS A 138 15.21 6.22 -28.04
CA LYS A 138 15.97 5.70 -29.20
C LYS A 138 17.28 4.98 -28.83
N GLY A 139 17.60 4.85 -27.54
CA GLY A 139 18.75 4.09 -27.06
C GLY A 139 19.85 4.92 -26.41
N HIS A 140 19.61 6.20 -26.13
CA HIS A 140 20.57 7.06 -25.47
C HIS A 140 20.55 6.80 -23.97
N LEU A 141 21.70 6.51 -23.38
CA LEU A 141 21.86 6.38 -21.94
C LEU A 141 22.93 7.37 -21.49
N ALA A 142 22.60 8.15 -20.45
CA ALA A 142 23.53 9.08 -19.82
C ALA A 142 23.36 9.00 -18.29
N MET A 143 24.47 8.98 -17.55
CA MET A 143 24.47 9.15 -16.09
C MET A 143 25.38 10.33 -15.76
N MET A 144 24.91 11.22 -14.90
CA MET A 144 25.66 12.40 -14.50
C MET A 144 25.55 12.65 -13.00
N ASP A 145 26.63 13.18 -12.42
CA ASP A 145 26.57 13.93 -11.17
C ASP A 145 25.99 15.30 -11.54
N TRP A 146 24.67 15.41 -11.41
CA TRP A 146 23.92 16.55 -11.91
C TRP A 146 24.18 17.80 -11.06
N LYS A 147 24.47 17.63 -9.76
CA LYS A 147 24.85 18.74 -8.85
C LYS A 147 26.15 19.40 -9.29
N LYS A 148 27.13 18.61 -9.71
CA LYS A 148 28.42 19.11 -10.22
C LYS A 148 28.45 19.31 -11.72
N THR A 149 27.33 19.08 -12.42
CA THR A 149 27.24 19.12 -13.89
C THR A 149 28.30 18.26 -14.58
N ARG A 150 28.65 17.12 -13.99
CA ARG A 150 29.69 16.21 -14.50
C ARG A 150 29.06 14.95 -15.08
N LEU A 151 29.25 14.76 -16.38
CA LEU A 151 28.90 13.51 -17.06
C LEU A 151 29.82 12.38 -16.57
N MET A 152 29.24 11.28 -16.11
CA MET A 152 29.97 10.10 -15.64
C MET A 152 30.05 9.03 -16.70
N MET A 153 28.96 8.82 -17.43
CA MET A 153 28.89 7.90 -18.55
C MET A 153 27.91 8.43 -19.60
N GLU A 154 28.18 8.08 -20.85
CA GLU A 154 27.27 8.26 -21.97
C GLU A 154 27.56 7.17 -23.01
N PHE A 155 26.52 6.47 -23.48
CA PHE A 155 26.65 5.57 -24.61
C PHE A 155 25.29 5.34 -25.28
N GLN A 156 25.35 4.84 -26.52
CA GLN A 156 24.17 4.55 -27.33
C GLN A 156 23.98 3.04 -27.48
N VAL A 157 22.88 2.51 -26.95
CA VAL A 157 22.48 1.09 -27.08
C VAL A 157 21.96 0.77 -28.49
N ARG A 158 21.41 1.77 -29.19
CA ARG A 158 20.74 1.63 -30.51
C ARG A 158 19.51 0.70 -30.49
N GLU A 159 18.95 0.47 -29.31
CA GLU A 159 17.66 -0.20 -29.14
C GLU A 159 16.65 0.71 -28.44
N THR A 160 15.37 0.34 -28.48
CA THR A 160 14.34 1.10 -27.78
C THR A 160 14.45 0.91 -26.27
N ILE A 161 14.64 2.01 -25.54
CA ILE A 161 14.59 2.02 -24.08
C ILE A 161 13.18 2.40 -23.64
N ARG A 162 12.65 1.70 -22.64
CA ARG A 162 11.31 1.94 -22.08
C ARG A 162 11.33 2.52 -20.68
N ASP A 163 12.35 2.18 -19.91
CA ASP A 163 12.51 2.67 -18.55
C ASP A 163 13.94 2.47 -18.08
N VAL A 164 14.33 3.26 -17.09
CA VAL A 164 15.66 3.18 -16.49
C VAL A 164 15.53 3.40 -14.99
N LYS A 165 16.24 2.58 -14.20
CA LYS A 165 16.24 2.68 -12.73
C LYS A 165 17.60 2.41 -12.13
N PHE A 166 17.97 3.20 -11.12
CA PHE A 166 19.06 2.83 -10.22
C PHE A 166 18.70 1.59 -9.40
N LEU A 167 19.73 0.85 -8.99
CA LEU A 167 19.58 -0.22 -7.99
C LEU A 167 19.82 0.36 -6.59
N HIS A 168 20.64 -0.29 -5.76
CA HIS A 168 20.92 0.17 -4.40
C HIS A 168 21.89 1.36 -4.33
N ASN A 169 22.74 1.51 -5.35
CA ASN A 169 23.78 2.53 -5.46
C ASN A 169 23.83 3.11 -6.88
N GLU A 170 24.64 4.15 -7.10
CA GLU A 170 24.96 4.69 -8.42
C GLU A 170 25.86 3.77 -9.26
N THR A 171 26.44 2.74 -8.63
CA THR A 171 27.33 1.79 -9.32
C THR A 171 26.58 0.92 -10.31
N PHE A 172 25.30 0.65 -10.05
CA PHE A 172 24.52 -0.25 -10.89
C PHE A 172 23.18 0.36 -11.23
N PHE A 173 22.80 0.19 -12.48
CA PHE A 173 21.48 0.59 -12.95
C PHE A 173 20.91 -0.43 -13.93
N ALA A 174 19.60 -0.54 -13.93
CA ALA A 174 18.84 -1.43 -14.79
C ALA A 174 18.16 -0.63 -15.90
N VAL A 175 18.22 -1.17 -17.12
CA VAL A 175 17.64 -0.57 -18.33
C VAL A 175 16.67 -1.55 -18.96
N ALA A 176 15.41 -1.13 -19.12
CA ALA A 176 14.41 -1.88 -19.84
C ALA A 176 14.56 -1.63 -21.35
N GLN A 177 15.25 -2.54 -22.05
CA GLN A 177 15.44 -2.45 -23.50
C GLN A 177 14.29 -3.08 -24.28
N LYS A 178 14.47 -3.27 -25.59
CA LYS A 178 13.43 -3.78 -26.48
C LYS A 178 12.95 -5.17 -26.05
N LYS A 179 13.85 -6.09 -25.73
CA LYS A 179 13.49 -7.48 -25.41
C LYS A 179 13.75 -7.88 -23.97
N TYR A 180 14.84 -7.44 -23.35
CA TYR A 180 15.24 -7.86 -22.02
C TYR A 180 15.56 -6.66 -21.14
N VAL A 181 15.68 -6.90 -19.84
CA VAL A 181 16.31 -5.93 -18.92
C VAL A 181 17.80 -6.20 -18.90
N PHE A 182 18.59 -5.12 -18.96
CA PHE A 182 20.03 -5.18 -18.85
C PHE A 182 20.48 -4.43 -17.61
N ILE A 183 21.48 -4.96 -16.90
CA ILE A 183 22.13 -4.28 -15.78
C ILE A 183 23.50 -3.82 -16.25
N TYR A 184 23.80 -2.54 -16.00
CA TYR A 184 25.05 -1.89 -16.33
C TYR A 184 25.80 -1.44 -15.09
N ASP A 185 27.13 -1.41 -15.17
CA ASP A 185 27.99 -0.72 -14.23
C ASP A 185 27.99 0.80 -14.48
N ARG A 186 28.47 1.60 -13.52
CA ARG A 186 28.61 3.06 -13.63
C ARG A 186 29.46 3.53 -14.81
N ARG A 187 30.31 2.65 -15.35
CA ARG A 187 31.14 2.90 -16.54
C ARG A 187 30.40 2.66 -17.86
N GLY A 188 29.19 2.10 -17.81
CA GLY A 188 28.43 1.65 -18.98
C GLY A 188 28.79 0.25 -19.48
N VAL A 189 29.52 -0.54 -18.69
CA VAL A 189 29.80 -1.94 -19.02
C VAL A 189 28.57 -2.78 -18.71
N GLU A 190 28.11 -3.57 -19.67
CA GLU A 190 27.03 -4.52 -19.48
C GLU A 190 27.48 -5.66 -18.54
N LEU A 191 26.75 -5.85 -17.45
CA LEU A 191 27.00 -6.93 -16.48
C LEU A 191 26.11 -8.12 -16.74
N HIS A 192 24.81 -7.88 -16.90
CA HIS A 192 23.82 -8.94 -17.01
C HIS A 192 22.74 -8.61 -18.04
N CYS A 193 22.38 -9.61 -18.84
CA CYS A 193 21.17 -9.64 -19.65
C CYS A 193 20.15 -10.58 -18.99
N MET A 194 19.09 -10.01 -18.41
CA MET A 194 18.07 -10.78 -17.69
C MET A 194 17.05 -11.38 -18.66
N ARG A 195 17.26 -12.64 -19.04
CA ARG A 195 16.45 -13.33 -20.07
C ARG A 195 15.02 -13.64 -19.62
N ASP A 196 14.80 -13.76 -18.32
CA ASP A 196 13.47 -14.04 -17.77
C ASP A 196 12.53 -12.83 -17.84
N HIS A 197 13.09 -11.61 -17.88
CA HIS A 197 12.36 -10.35 -17.94
C HIS A 197 12.09 -9.96 -19.39
N ILE A 198 11.01 -10.48 -19.96
CA ILE A 198 10.72 -10.37 -21.41
C ILE A 198 9.83 -9.16 -21.72
N GLN A 199 10.33 -8.24 -22.54
CA GLN A 199 9.65 -7.00 -22.94
C GLN A 199 9.12 -6.19 -21.74
N PRO A 200 10.02 -5.80 -20.80
CA PRO A 200 9.69 -4.95 -19.68
C PRO A 200 9.21 -3.58 -20.17
N LEU A 201 8.14 -3.06 -19.56
CA LEU A 201 7.60 -1.72 -19.81
C LEU A 201 8.03 -0.71 -18.75
N LYS A 202 7.99 -1.10 -17.47
CA LYS A 202 8.43 -0.30 -16.32
C LYS A 202 9.23 -1.16 -15.35
N LEU A 203 10.18 -0.52 -14.68
CA LEU A 203 11.07 -1.08 -13.67
C LEU A 203 10.90 -0.31 -12.36
N GLU A 204 11.07 -1.01 -11.25
CA GLU A 204 11.10 -0.38 -9.94
C GLU A 204 12.00 -1.22 -9.04
N PHE A 205 12.90 -0.57 -8.32
CA PHE A 205 13.80 -1.22 -7.38
C PHE A 205 13.28 -1.05 -5.95
N LEU A 206 13.30 -2.13 -5.17
CA LEU A 206 12.92 -2.17 -3.76
C LEU A 206 14.21 -2.16 -2.91
N PRO A 207 14.61 -1.01 -2.33
CA PRO A 207 15.94 -0.85 -1.74
C PRO A 207 16.21 -1.75 -0.53
N HIS A 208 15.25 -1.88 0.39
CA HIS A 208 15.42 -2.66 1.62
C HIS A 208 15.45 -4.17 1.39
N HIS A 209 14.88 -4.65 0.28
CA HIS A 209 14.78 -6.07 -0.04
C HIS A 209 15.74 -6.50 -1.16
N PHE A 210 16.44 -5.56 -1.81
CA PHE A 210 17.28 -5.80 -2.99
C PHE A 210 16.52 -6.52 -4.12
N LEU A 211 15.26 -6.12 -4.35
CA LEU A 211 14.44 -6.70 -5.40
C LEU A 211 14.29 -5.73 -6.56
N LEU A 212 14.58 -6.18 -7.76
CA LEU A 212 14.21 -5.51 -8.99
C LEU A 212 12.89 -6.10 -9.47
N ALA A 213 11.87 -5.24 -9.50
CA ALA A 213 10.58 -5.57 -10.05
C ALA A 213 10.46 -5.06 -11.48
N SER A 214 9.89 -5.88 -12.36
CA SER A 214 9.57 -5.48 -13.73
C SER A 214 8.15 -5.88 -14.10
N ILE A 215 7.50 -5.03 -14.89
CA ILE A 215 6.22 -5.40 -15.51
C ILE A 215 6.36 -5.55 -17.02
N ASP A 216 5.89 -6.67 -17.53
CA ASP A 216 5.92 -6.96 -18.97
C ASP A 216 4.77 -6.31 -19.73
N LYS A 217 4.97 -6.20 -21.05
CA LYS A 217 3.88 -5.91 -21.99
C LYS A 217 2.70 -6.89 -21.88
N ALA A 218 2.95 -8.15 -21.50
CA ALA A 218 1.94 -9.18 -21.30
C ALA A 218 1.18 -9.08 -19.95
N GLY A 219 1.57 -8.15 -19.06
CA GLY A 219 0.98 -8.05 -17.72
C GLY A 219 1.49 -9.13 -16.75
N ILE A 220 2.73 -9.56 -16.92
CA ILE A 220 3.43 -10.43 -15.97
C ILE A 220 4.35 -9.54 -15.13
N LEU A 221 4.16 -9.57 -13.82
CA LEU A 221 5.02 -8.92 -12.84
C LEU A 221 6.08 -9.94 -12.39
N ARG A 222 7.35 -9.57 -12.46
CA ARG A 222 8.46 -10.41 -11.99
C ARG A 222 9.25 -9.70 -10.91
N TYR A 223 9.62 -10.46 -9.87
CA TYR A 223 10.53 -10.02 -8.83
C TYR A 223 11.82 -10.83 -8.96
N GLN A 224 12.93 -10.14 -9.19
CA GLN A 224 14.26 -10.73 -9.19
C GLN A 224 15.09 -10.13 -8.08
N ASP A 225 15.75 -11.00 -7.32
CA ASP A 225 16.69 -10.59 -6.30
C ASP A 225 18.01 -10.19 -6.97
N THR A 226 18.43 -8.93 -6.79
CA THR A 226 19.65 -8.41 -7.42
C THR A 226 20.91 -8.83 -6.68
N SER A 227 20.81 -9.23 -5.41
CA SER A 227 21.99 -9.66 -4.64
C SER A 227 22.36 -11.11 -4.93
N THR A 228 21.35 -12.00 -5.02
CA THR A 228 21.56 -13.43 -5.32
C THR A 228 21.46 -13.74 -6.81
N GLY A 229 20.82 -12.87 -7.59
CA GLY A 229 20.57 -13.07 -9.02
C GLY A 229 19.41 -14.01 -9.32
N VAL A 230 18.70 -14.52 -8.31
CA VAL A 230 17.61 -15.50 -8.47
C VAL A 230 16.29 -14.79 -8.76
N LEU A 231 15.57 -15.29 -9.75
CA LEU A 231 14.18 -14.92 -10.00
C LEU A 231 13.30 -15.55 -8.90
N LEU A 232 12.65 -14.71 -8.08
CA LEU A 232 11.85 -15.18 -6.95
C LEU A 232 10.46 -15.62 -7.40
N THR A 233 9.69 -14.71 -7.99
CA THR A 233 8.28 -14.95 -8.30
C THR A 233 7.85 -14.28 -9.60
N GLN A 234 6.86 -14.90 -10.25
CA GLN A 234 6.18 -14.35 -11.43
C GLN A 234 4.68 -14.35 -11.18
N HIS A 235 4.09 -13.16 -11.21
CA HIS A 235 2.66 -12.96 -10.98
C HIS A 235 1.97 -12.52 -12.26
N ARG A 236 0.87 -13.20 -12.62
CA ARG A 236 0.05 -12.83 -13.78
C ARG A 236 -1.06 -11.91 -13.31
N THR A 237 -1.10 -10.69 -13.84
CA THR A 237 -2.11 -9.72 -13.43
C THR A 237 -3.48 -9.97 -14.08
N HIS A 238 -3.51 -10.61 -15.25
CA HIS A 238 -4.73 -10.90 -16.03
C HIS A 238 -5.58 -9.67 -16.42
N LEU A 239 -5.05 -8.46 -16.27
CA LEU A 239 -5.80 -7.19 -16.46
C LEU A 239 -5.30 -6.36 -17.65
N GLY A 240 -4.56 -7.03 -18.55
CA GLY A 240 -4.04 -6.46 -19.79
C GLY A 240 -2.63 -5.87 -19.63
N ARG A 241 -2.28 -4.95 -20.53
CA ARG A 241 -0.95 -4.33 -20.60
C ARG A 241 -0.73 -3.43 -19.38
N GLY A 242 0.27 -3.75 -18.56
CA GLY A 242 0.67 -2.94 -17.40
C GLY A 242 1.78 -1.96 -17.78
N GLY A 243 1.42 -0.70 -18.03
CA GLY A 243 2.36 0.37 -18.36
C GLY A 243 2.75 1.27 -17.17
N VAL A 244 2.18 1.02 -15.99
CA VAL A 244 2.29 1.88 -14.82
C VAL A 244 2.62 1.02 -13.61
N MET A 245 3.71 1.36 -12.93
CA MET A 245 4.19 0.67 -11.74
C MET A 245 4.88 1.69 -10.83
N ARG A 246 4.62 1.63 -9.53
CA ARG A 246 5.32 2.40 -8.51
C ARG A 246 5.37 1.61 -7.21
N MET A 247 6.48 1.70 -6.49
CA MET A 247 6.58 1.13 -5.14
C MET A 247 5.97 2.09 -4.12
N ASN A 248 5.34 1.54 -3.08
CA ASN A 248 5.08 2.27 -1.85
C ASN A 248 6.34 2.24 -0.96
N PRO A 249 7.00 3.39 -0.70
CA PRO A 249 8.22 3.44 0.11
C PRO A 249 8.07 2.89 1.53
N TYR A 250 6.86 2.95 2.11
CA TYR A 250 6.62 2.53 3.48
C TYR A 250 6.58 1.01 3.67
N ASN A 251 5.97 0.28 2.73
CA ASN A 251 5.72 -1.17 2.89
C ASN A 251 6.28 -2.05 1.76
N SER A 252 6.96 -1.44 0.79
CA SER A 252 7.55 -2.12 -0.38
C SER A 252 6.53 -2.86 -1.29
N VAL A 253 5.23 -2.62 -1.12
CA VAL A 253 4.18 -3.18 -1.97
C VAL A 253 4.15 -2.41 -3.29
N LEU A 254 4.00 -3.12 -4.40
CA LEU A 254 3.94 -2.51 -5.73
C LEU A 254 2.51 -2.19 -6.14
N GLY A 255 2.25 -0.93 -6.49
CA GLY A 255 1.02 -0.51 -7.14
C GLY A 255 1.14 -0.60 -8.66
N LEU A 256 0.26 -1.38 -9.28
CA LEU A 256 0.15 -1.51 -10.73
C LEU A 256 -1.13 -0.83 -11.23
N GLY A 257 -0.98 0.02 -12.25
CA GLY A 257 -2.09 0.64 -12.96
C GLY A 257 -2.46 -0.15 -14.22
N HIS A 258 -3.74 -0.48 -14.38
CA HIS A 258 -4.24 -1.28 -15.49
C HIS A 258 -5.09 -0.48 -16.49
N SER A 259 -5.27 -1.08 -17.66
CA SER A 259 -6.06 -0.50 -18.76
C SER A 259 -7.56 -0.37 -18.48
N ASN A 260 -8.09 -1.18 -17.57
CA ASN A 260 -9.49 -1.15 -17.14
C ASN A 260 -9.79 -0.08 -16.07
N GLY A 261 -8.80 0.73 -15.67
CA GLY A 261 -8.94 1.76 -14.65
C GLY A 261 -8.81 1.26 -13.21
N THR A 262 -8.47 -0.02 -13.02
CA THR A 262 -8.16 -0.57 -11.69
C THR A 262 -6.69 -0.40 -11.34
N VAL A 263 -6.42 -0.07 -10.09
CA VAL A 263 -5.09 -0.18 -9.48
C VAL A 263 -5.06 -1.42 -8.61
N THR A 264 -4.05 -2.26 -8.78
CA THR A 264 -3.84 -3.46 -7.96
C THR A 264 -2.54 -3.38 -7.20
N MET A 265 -2.55 -3.81 -5.94
CA MET A 265 -1.38 -3.85 -5.07
C MET A 265 -0.82 -5.26 -4.98
N TRP A 266 0.50 -5.41 -5.13
CA TRP A 266 1.17 -6.72 -5.23
C TRP A 266 2.31 -6.86 -4.24
N SER A 267 2.35 -8.03 -3.61
CA SER A 267 3.49 -8.54 -2.83
C SER A 267 4.03 -9.79 -3.53
N PRO A 268 5.34 -10.08 -3.43
CA PRO A 268 5.90 -11.33 -3.94
C PRO A 268 5.27 -12.57 -3.30
N ASN A 269 4.70 -12.46 -2.10
CA ASN A 269 4.25 -13.59 -1.28
C ASN A 269 2.93 -14.22 -1.75
N MET A 270 2.13 -13.47 -2.52
CA MET A 270 0.80 -13.90 -2.95
C MET A 270 0.69 -13.81 -4.47
N SER A 271 0.18 -14.87 -5.10
CA SER A 271 -0.05 -14.91 -6.56
C SER A 271 -1.27 -14.12 -7.01
N THR A 272 -2.12 -13.72 -6.08
CA THR A 272 -3.25 -12.82 -6.32
C THR A 272 -2.93 -11.43 -5.77
N PRO A 273 -3.50 -10.36 -6.35
CA PRO A 273 -3.29 -9.02 -5.82
C PRO A 273 -3.81 -8.93 -4.38
N LEU A 274 -3.05 -8.25 -3.51
CA LEU A 274 -3.43 -7.99 -2.12
C LEU A 274 -4.71 -7.14 -2.06
N VAL A 275 -4.78 -6.14 -2.93
CA VAL A 275 -5.90 -5.21 -3.04
C VAL A 275 -6.15 -4.92 -4.51
N SER A 276 -7.43 -4.81 -4.89
CA SER A 276 -7.86 -4.31 -6.19
C SER A 276 -8.83 -3.16 -5.99
N MET A 277 -8.51 -1.99 -6.56
CA MET A 277 -9.29 -0.77 -6.41
C MET A 277 -9.69 -0.24 -7.78
N LEU A 278 -10.96 0.08 -7.97
CA LEU A 278 -11.43 0.75 -9.19
C LEU A 278 -11.24 2.26 -9.02
N CYS A 279 -10.17 2.78 -9.61
CA CYS A 279 -9.80 4.18 -9.46
C CYS A 279 -10.42 5.07 -10.55
N HIS A 280 -10.34 4.64 -11.81
CA HIS A 280 -10.76 5.42 -12.98
C HIS A 280 -11.73 4.63 -13.85
N ARG A 281 -12.44 5.35 -14.73
CA ARG A 281 -13.30 4.70 -15.75
C ARG A 281 -12.54 4.26 -16.99
N GLY A 282 -11.41 4.91 -17.26
CA GLY A 282 -10.48 4.55 -18.33
C GLY A 282 -9.13 4.07 -17.78
N PRO A 283 -8.15 3.81 -18.66
CA PRO A 283 -6.81 3.37 -18.27
C PRO A 283 -6.17 4.27 -17.22
N VAL A 284 -5.54 3.66 -16.22
CA VAL A 284 -4.67 4.36 -15.28
C VAL A 284 -3.38 4.72 -16.02
N THR A 285 -3.00 5.99 -16.00
CA THR A 285 -1.83 6.52 -16.70
C THR A 285 -0.62 6.69 -15.78
N SER A 286 -0.84 6.94 -14.49
CA SER A 286 0.23 7.08 -13.50
C SER A 286 -0.28 6.79 -12.08
N VAL A 287 0.65 6.34 -11.22
CA VAL A 287 0.42 6.08 -9.80
C VAL A 287 1.63 6.60 -9.03
N ALA A 288 1.38 7.30 -7.94
CA ALA A 288 2.41 7.74 -7.00
C ALA A 288 1.98 7.42 -5.57
N TYR A 289 2.94 7.00 -4.75
CA TYR A 289 2.75 6.77 -3.32
C TYR A 289 3.49 7.83 -2.52
N ASP A 290 2.90 8.19 -1.39
CA ASP A 290 3.50 9.06 -0.40
C ASP A 290 4.65 8.34 0.33
N SER A 291 5.64 9.10 0.81
CA SER A 291 6.80 8.57 1.54
C SER A 291 6.38 7.88 2.84
N GLU A 292 5.36 8.41 3.52
CA GLU A 292 4.76 7.82 4.72
C GLU A 292 3.82 6.64 4.44
N GLY A 293 3.49 6.39 3.16
CA GLY A 293 2.57 5.33 2.75
C GLY A 293 1.10 5.53 3.16
N VAL A 294 0.72 6.74 3.57
CA VAL A 294 -0.67 7.08 3.95
C VAL A 294 -1.53 7.35 2.72
N HIS A 295 -0.97 8.07 1.76
CA HIS A 295 -1.69 8.56 0.59
C HIS A 295 -1.17 7.96 -0.72
N MET A 296 -2.06 7.87 -1.70
CA MET A 296 -1.74 7.46 -3.06
C MET A 296 -2.44 8.39 -4.05
N VAL A 297 -1.73 8.85 -5.06
CA VAL A 297 -2.28 9.67 -6.14
C VAL A 297 -2.31 8.86 -7.43
N THR A 298 -3.44 8.93 -8.13
CA THR A 298 -3.68 8.19 -9.37
C THR A 298 -4.13 9.13 -10.46
N GLY A 299 -3.54 8.98 -11.65
CA GLY A 299 -3.91 9.68 -12.87
C GLY A 299 -4.64 8.74 -13.82
N GLY A 300 -5.69 9.22 -14.46
CA GLY A 300 -6.44 8.45 -15.44
C GLY A 300 -6.54 9.13 -16.79
N MET A 301 -6.72 8.33 -17.83
CA MET A 301 -7.04 8.81 -19.18
C MET A 301 -8.41 9.52 -19.23
N ASP A 302 -9.22 9.42 -18.18
CA ASP A 302 -10.47 10.17 -18.01
C ASP A 302 -10.26 11.65 -17.64
N GLY A 303 -9.01 12.13 -17.64
CA GLY A 303 -8.65 13.52 -17.34
C GLY A 303 -8.81 13.87 -15.86
N LYS A 304 -8.83 12.86 -14.98
CA LYS A 304 -8.97 13.05 -13.54
C LYS A 304 -7.72 12.61 -12.82
N VAL A 305 -7.36 13.36 -11.79
CA VAL A 305 -6.37 12.98 -10.79
C VAL A 305 -7.11 12.75 -9.49
N LYS A 306 -6.92 11.58 -8.88
CA LYS A 306 -7.59 11.19 -7.64
C LYS A 306 -6.57 10.90 -6.55
N VAL A 307 -6.85 11.41 -5.35
CA VAL A 307 -6.09 11.17 -4.13
C VAL A 307 -6.85 10.14 -3.30
N TRP A 308 -6.14 9.15 -2.79
CA TRP A 308 -6.66 8.02 -2.03
C TRP A 308 -5.98 7.91 -0.67
N ASP A 309 -6.74 7.50 0.33
CA ASP A 309 -6.21 6.97 1.58
C ASP A 309 -5.89 5.48 1.37
N VAL A 310 -4.62 5.09 1.51
CA VAL A 310 -4.14 3.72 1.30
C VAL A 310 -4.52 2.81 2.45
N ARG A 311 -4.70 3.32 3.67
CA ARG A 311 -5.05 2.50 4.84
C ARG A 311 -6.51 2.08 4.81
N LYS A 312 -7.38 3.00 4.38
CA LYS A 312 -8.84 2.75 4.27
C LYS A 312 -9.30 2.39 2.87
N PHE A 313 -8.46 2.57 1.85
CA PHE A 313 -8.76 2.40 0.43
C PHE A 313 -9.96 3.25 -0.03
N LEU A 314 -10.08 4.47 0.51
CA LEU A 314 -11.17 5.40 0.20
C LEU A 314 -10.65 6.59 -0.62
N PRO A 315 -11.45 7.09 -1.60
CA PRO A 315 -11.09 8.29 -2.32
C PRO A 315 -11.24 9.51 -1.40
N LEU A 316 -10.20 10.32 -1.29
CA LEU A 316 -10.20 11.58 -0.56
C LEU A 316 -10.66 12.71 -1.48
N HIS A 317 -9.85 12.99 -2.51
CA HIS A 317 -10.04 14.15 -3.39
C HIS A 317 -10.05 13.74 -4.86
N THR A 318 -10.74 14.52 -5.68
CA THR A 318 -10.72 14.39 -7.14
C THR A 318 -10.50 15.77 -7.75
N TYR A 319 -9.49 15.83 -8.61
CA TYR A 319 -9.07 16.98 -9.39
C TYR A 319 -9.29 16.72 -10.88
N PHE A 320 -9.58 17.77 -11.63
CA PHE A 320 -9.70 17.72 -13.07
C PHE A 320 -8.43 18.28 -13.71
N ALA A 321 -7.80 17.50 -14.58
CA ALA A 321 -6.65 17.90 -15.35
C ALA A 321 -7.11 18.34 -16.75
N PRO A 322 -6.61 19.45 -17.31
CA PRO A 322 -6.99 19.91 -18.65
C PRO A 322 -6.66 18.91 -19.77
N THR A 323 -5.64 18.08 -19.54
CA THR A 323 -5.16 17.04 -20.46
C THR A 323 -4.90 15.78 -19.65
N THR A 324 -4.82 14.63 -20.32
CA THR A 324 -4.53 13.35 -19.65
C THR A 324 -3.20 13.43 -18.90
N PRO A 325 -3.17 13.22 -17.57
CA PRO A 325 -1.94 13.22 -16.80
C PRO A 325 -1.09 12.03 -17.24
N LYS A 326 0.16 12.27 -17.64
CA LYS A 326 1.06 11.25 -18.17
C LYS A 326 1.92 10.62 -17.07
N SER A 327 2.46 11.46 -16.20
CA SER A 327 3.29 11.09 -15.05
C SER A 327 2.82 11.89 -13.83
N ILE A 328 2.88 11.24 -12.67
CA ILE A 328 2.56 11.86 -11.38
C ILE A 328 3.62 11.39 -10.40
N GLU A 329 4.06 12.28 -9.53
CA GLU A 329 4.98 11.95 -8.47
C GLU A 329 4.71 12.78 -7.21
N ILE A 330 5.09 12.23 -6.06
CA ILE A 330 4.96 12.85 -4.76
C ILE A 330 6.37 13.09 -4.22
N SER A 331 6.62 14.31 -3.75
CA SER A 331 7.89 14.70 -3.15
C SER A 331 8.02 14.16 -1.71
N GLN A 332 9.21 14.22 -1.12
CA GLN A 332 9.43 13.75 0.26
C GLN A 332 8.54 14.48 1.28
N LYS A 333 8.25 15.77 1.04
CA LYS A 333 7.35 16.59 1.88
C LYS A 333 5.88 16.58 1.43
N GLY A 334 5.50 15.73 0.48
CA GLY A 334 4.11 15.59 0.05
C GLY A 334 3.62 16.59 -1.01
N LEU A 335 4.51 17.29 -1.72
CA LEU A 335 4.12 18.03 -2.93
C LEU A 335 3.77 17.04 -4.05
N VAL A 336 2.68 17.28 -4.76
CA VAL A 336 2.24 16.41 -5.87
C VAL A 336 2.54 17.10 -7.20
N ALA A 337 3.45 16.54 -7.99
CA ALA A 337 3.70 16.97 -9.36
C ALA A 337 2.84 16.17 -10.34
N VAL A 338 2.17 16.86 -11.26
CA VAL A 338 1.31 16.28 -12.30
C VAL A 338 1.77 16.79 -13.66
N GLY A 339 2.22 15.88 -14.52
CA GLY A 339 2.61 16.17 -15.90
C GLY A 339 1.42 16.03 -16.85
N CYS A 340 0.89 17.15 -17.34
CA CYS A 340 -0.26 17.23 -18.24
C CYS A 340 0.17 17.73 -19.63
N GLY A 341 0.51 16.83 -20.55
CA GLY A 341 0.97 17.19 -21.89
C GLY A 341 2.27 18.00 -21.83
N SER A 342 2.21 19.29 -22.18
CA SER A 342 3.37 20.20 -22.09
C SER A 342 3.38 21.10 -20.84
N LYS A 343 2.40 20.93 -19.95
CA LYS A 343 2.26 21.71 -18.71
C LYS A 343 2.52 20.80 -17.51
N ILE A 344 3.26 21.32 -16.54
CA ILE A 344 3.50 20.68 -15.25
C ILE A 344 2.77 21.51 -14.20
N GLU A 345 1.96 20.84 -13.38
CA GLU A 345 1.24 21.45 -12.27
C GLU A 345 1.71 20.80 -10.97
N ILE A 346 2.11 21.62 -10.01
CA ILE A 346 2.57 21.19 -8.70
C ILE A 346 1.53 21.63 -7.68
N TRP A 347 1.13 20.73 -6.80
CA TRP A 347 0.10 20.96 -5.79
C TRP A 347 0.69 20.79 -4.40
N ARG A 348 0.45 21.77 -3.53
CA ARG A 348 0.83 21.75 -2.12
C ARG A 348 -0.36 21.36 -1.25
N ASP A 349 -0.16 20.54 -0.23
CA ASP A 349 -1.18 20.09 0.73
C ASP A 349 -2.41 19.39 0.12
N ALA A 350 -2.31 18.94 -1.13
CA ALA A 350 -3.38 18.28 -1.86
C ALA A 350 -3.73 16.88 -1.34
N LEU A 351 -2.84 16.30 -0.51
CA LEU A 351 -3.01 14.99 0.10
C LEU A 351 -4.01 15.04 1.27
N SER A 352 -3.90 16.07 2.11
CA SER A 352 -4.76 16.26 3.28
C SER A 352 -6.04 17.01 2.92
N THR A 353 -5.92 18.20 2.34
CA THR A 353 -7.05 19.09 2.06
C THR A 353 -7.28 19.30 0.56
N LYS A 354 -8.55 19.51 0.18
CA LYS A 354 -8.88 19.75 -1.23
C LYS A 354 -8.48 21.18 -1.61
N GLN A 355 -7.48 21.30 -2.47
CA GLN A 355 -7.00 22.60 -2.93
C GLN A 355 -7.79 23.13 -4.13
N VAL A 356 -7.83 24.45 -4.27
CA VAL A 356 -8.53 25.12 -5.39
C VAL A 356 -7.55 25.47 -6.51
N LYS A 357 -6.33 25.87 -6.15
CA LYS A 357 -5.30 26.33 -7.09
C LYS A 357 -4.04 25.47 -6.94
N PRO A 358 -3.27 25.25 -8.03
CA PRO A 358 -1.95 24.65 -7.94
C PRO A 358 -0.98 25.61 -7.24
N TYR A 359 0.04 25.05 -6.61
CA TYR A 359 1.14 25.76 -5.98
C TYR A 359 2.04 26.45 -7.01
N LEU A 360 2.47 25.70 -8.02
CA LEU A 360 3.29 26.20 -9.13
C LEU A 360 2.78 25.63 -10.45
N SER A 361 2.85 26.42 -11.52
CA SER A 361 2.56 25.93 -12.86
C SER A 361 3.67 26.30 -13.82
N HIS A 362 4.22 25.30 -14.50
CA HIS A 362 5.29 25.49 -15.47
C HIS A 362 4.87 24.94 -16.83
N ARG A 363 5.22 25.65 -17.90
CA ARG A 363 4.99 25.22 -19.28
C ARG A 363 6.34 25.01 -19.94
N LEU A 364 6.56 23.80 -20.45
CA LEU A 364 7.80 23.44 -21.12
C LEU A 364 7.99 24.24 -22.41
N ALA A 365 9.25 24.56 -22.70
CA ALA A 365 9.63 25.25 -23.92
C ALA A 365 9.24 24.45 -25.16
N LYS A 366 8.96 25.15 -26.27
CA LYS A 366 8.68 24.58 -27.60
C LYS A 366 7.52 23.56 -27.64
N GLY A 367 6.65 23.53 -26.62
CA GLY A 367 5.51 22.60 -26.55
C GLY A 367 5.92 21.14 -26.33
N ALA A 368 7.11 20.90 -25.78
CA ALA A 368 7.61 19.56 -25.48
C ALA A 368 6.63 18.81 -24.55
N GLN A 369 6.35 17.55 -24.86
CA GLN A 369 5.49 16.69 -24.05
C GLN A 369 6.29 16.03 -22.92
N VAL A 370 5.77 16.10 -21.70
CA VAL A 370 6.30 15.41 -20.52
C VAL A 370 6.10 13.90 -20.68
N GLU A 371 7.15 13.11 -20.47
CA GLU A 371 7.07 11.64 -20.43
C GLU A 371 7.23 11.12 -19.00
N ASP A 372 8.17 11.67 -18.22
CA ASP A 372 8.46 11.23 -16.86
C ASP A 372 8.74 12.41 -15.90
N LEU A 373 8.48 12.19 -14.62
CA LEU A 373 8.76 13.14 -13.54
C LEU A 373 9.50 12.41 -12.42
N ALA A 374 10.55 13.03 -11.91
CA ALA A 374 11.37 12.53 -10.82
C ALA A 374 11.72 13.70 -9.86
N PHE A 375 11.24 13.71 -8.63
CA PHE A 375 11.70 14.64 -7.60
C PHE A 375 13.10 14.21 -7.16
N CYS A 376 14.00 15.18 -7.01
CA CYS A 376 15.30 14.89 -6.43
C CYS A 376 15.16 14.68 -4.92
N PRO A 377 15.64 13.55 -4.37
CA PRO A 377 15.74 13.38 -2.93
C PRO A 377 16.59 14.49 -2.29
N TYR A 378 16.15 15.01 -1.15
CA TYR A 378 16.84 15.99 -0.29
C TYR A 378 17.09 17.37 -0.91
N GLU A 379 16.57 17.65 -2.11
CA GLU A 379 16.70 18.96 -2.74
C GLU A 379 15.39 19.43 -3.34
N ASP A 380 15.22 20.76 -3.42
CA ASP A 380 14.03 21.42 -3.96
C ASP A 380 14.02 21.45 -5.49
N VAL A 381 14.17 20.28 -6.10
CA VAL A 381 14.33 20.10 -7.54
C VAL A 381 13.38 19.03 -8.07
N LEU A 382 12.72 19.33 -9.19
CA LEU A 382 11.94 18.38 -9.97
C LEU A 382 12.64 18.16 -11.33
N GLY A 383 13.17 16.96 -11.52
CA GLY A 383 13.66 16.48 -12.81
C GLY A 383 12.50 16.08 -13.71
N THR A 384 12.51 16.56 -14.94
CA THR A 384 11.43 16.36 -15.89
C THR A 384 11.98 15.81 -17.20
N GLY A 385 11.59 14.58 -17.53
CA GLY A 385 11.93 13.95 -18.79
C GLY A 385 10.87 14.30 -19.83
N HIS A 386 11.27 14.90 -20.94
CA HIS A 386 10.34 15.29 -21.99
C HIS A 386 10.83 14.86 -23.39
N SER A 387 9.95 15.01 -24.38
CA SER A 387 10.24 14.68 -25.79
C SER A 387 11.51 15.34 -26.35
N ALA A 388 11.82 16.56 -25.94
CA ALA A 388 12.95 17.34 -26.44
C ALA A 388 14.24 17.23 -25.61
N GLY A 389 14.29 16.38 -24.57
CA GLY A 389 15.40 16.33 -23.62
C GLY A 389 14.95 16.27 -22.16
N ILE A 390 15.68 16.94 -21.27
CA ILE A 390 15.42 16.94 -19.82
C ILE A 390 15.52 18.37 -19.28
N SER A 391 14.57 18.74 -18.42
CA SER A 391 14.65 19.99 -17.65
C SER A 391 14.63 19.73 -16.15
N SER A 392 15.51 20.42 -15.42
CA SER A 392 15.59 20.45 -13.96
C SER A 392 14.94 21.74 -13.47
N LEU A 393 13.82 21.63 -12.76
CA LEU A 393 13.00 22.76 -12.31
C LEU A 393 13.16 22.97 -10.81
N LEU A 394 13.24 24.23 -10.36
CA LEU A 394 13.24 24.55 -8.94
C LEU A 394 11.82 24.55 -8.39
N VAL A 395 11.63 23.82 -7.30
CA VAL A 395 10.34 23.68 -6.61
C VAL A 395 10.59 23.83 -5.11
N PRO A 396 10.54 25.08 -4.59
CA PRO A 396 10.75 25.33 -3.16
C PRO A 396 9.78 24.52 -2.28
N GLY A 397 10.32 23.80 -1.30
CA GLY A 397 9.57 22.95 -0.36
C GLY A 397 9.30 21.53 -0.83
N ALA A 398 10.01 21.04 -1.84
CA ALA A 398 9.85 19.68 -2.36
C ALA A 398 10.69 18.64 -1.61
N GLY A 399 11.94 18.97 -1.29
CA GLY A 399 12.91 18.07 -0.68
C GLY A 399 12.88 18.11 0.84
N GLU A 400 13.26 17.00 1.48
CA GLU A 400 13.49 16.98 2.92
C GLU A 400 14.85 17.65 3.23
N PRO A 401 14.89 18.79 3.93
CA PRO A 401 16.15 19.52 4.15
C PRO A 401 17.08 18.76 5.12
N ASN A 402 16.50 18.00 6.06
CA ASN A 402 17.24 17.29 7.09
C ASN A 402 17.28 15.80 6.74
N PHE A 403 18.38 15.38 6.11
CA PHE A 403 18.60 13.97 5.77
C PHE A 403 19.23 13.21 6.93
N ASP A 404 18.87 11.93 7.07
CA ASP A 404 19.55 11.02 7.99
C ASP A 404 20.77 10.41 7.30
N THR A 405 21.94 10.72 7.84
CA THR A 405 23.23 10.24 7.35
C THR A 405 23.37 8.71 7.31
N TYR A 406 22.66 7.98 8.17
CA TYR A 406 22.71 6.52 8.20
C TYR A 406 21.80 5.87 7.14
N VAL A 407 20.71 6.55 6.77
CA VAL A 407 19.78 6.05 5.75
C VAL A 407 20.32 6.37 4.36
N ALA A 408 20.56 7.65 4.08
CA ALA A 408 21.01 8.13 2.79
C ALA A 408 21.72 9.48 2.94
N ASN A 409 23.00 9.50 2.58
CA ASN A 409 23.85 10.68 2.73
C ASN A 409 24.20 11.25 1.34
N PRO A 410 23.71 12.46 0.99
CA PRO A 410 24.09 13.14 -0.24
C PRO A 410 25.59 13.47 -0.36
N TYR A 411 26.34 13.42 0.75
CA TYR A 411 27.77 13.74 0.80
C TYR A 411 28.62 12.52 1.20
N GLU A 412 28.15 11.32 0.90
CA GLU A 412 28.87 10.10 1.25
C GLU A 412 30.28 10.04 0.63
N THR A 413 31.25 9.62 1.45
CA THR A 413 32.59 9.31 0.96
C THR A 413 32.64 7.91 0.35
N LEU A 414 33.68 7.61 -0.43
CA LEU A 414 33.88 6.27 -1.00
C LEU A 414 33.97 5.16 0.07
N LYS A 415 34.47 5.47 1.28
CA LYS A 415 34.55 4.52 2.39
C LYS A 415 33.16 4.27 2.97
N GLN A 416 32.45 5.34 3.32
CA GLN A 416 31.08 5.28 3.85
C GLN A 416 30.14 4.55 2.88
N ARG A 417 30.23 4.82 1.58
CA ARG A 417 29.41 4.14 0.56
C ARG A 417 29.66 2.63 0.55
N ARG A 418 30.93 2.19 0.63
CA ARG A 418 31.28 0.75 0.67
C ARG A 418 30.77 0.09 1.95
N GLU A 419 30.92 0.75 3.09
CA GLU A 419 30.43 0.27 4.37
C GLU A 419 28.90 0.20 4.38
N ALA A 420 28.22 1.25 3.92
CA ALA A 420 26.77 1.31 3.78
C ALA A 420 26.22 0.24 2.83
N GLU A 421 26.91 -0.03 1.72
CA GLU A 421 26.54 -1.12 0.81
C GLU A 421 26.61 -2.48 1.49
N VAL A 422 27.67 -2.73 2.27
CA VAL A 422 27.81 -3.97 3.05
C VAL A 422 26.73 -4.05 4.14
N HIS A 423 26.48 -2.97 4.88
CA HIS A 423 25.44 -2.92 5.91
C HIS A 423 24.05 -3.16 5.33
N ARG A 424 23.68 -2.48 4.24
CA ARG A 424 22.40 -2.70 3.55
C ARG A 424 22.25 -4.15 3.07
N LEU A 425 23.33 -4.78 2.63
CA LEU A 425 23.30 -6.18 2.20
C LEU A 425 23.15 -7.16 3.38
N LEU A 426 23.78 -6.88 4.53
CA LEU A 426 23.65 -7.67 5.75
C LEU A 426 22.26 -7.52 6.38
N ASP A 427 21.72 -6.30 6.37
CA ASP A 427 20.40 -5.95 6.90
C ASP A 427 19.26 -6.17 5.89
N LYS A 428 19.57 -6.79 4.74
CA LYS A 428 18.61 -7.06 3.68
C LYS A 428 17.41 -7.82 4.23
N LEU A 429 16.23 -7.24 4.05
CA LEU A 429 14.97 -7.84 4.47
C LEU A 429 14.52 -8.92 3.46
N PRO A 430 14.12 -10.12 3.91
CA PRO A 430 13.64 -11.16 3.01
C PRO A 430 12.32 -10.76 2.34
N SER A 431 12.06 -11.24 1.13
CA SER A 431 10.85 -10.93 0.35
C SER A 431 9.55 -11.22 1.10
N ASP A 432 9.58 -12.25 1.96
CA ASP A 432 8.44 -12.74 2.74
C ASP A 432 7.91 -11.71 3.75
N THR A 433 8.70 -10.69 4.07
CA THR A 433 8.32 -9.60 4.98
C THR A 433 7.39 -8.55 4.33
N ILE A 434 7.25 -8.57 2.99
CA ILE A 434 6.43 -7.58 2.27
C ILE A 434 4.94 -7.86 2.49
N ALA A 435 4.30 -7.02 3.31
CA ALA A 435 2.88 -7.04 3.63
C ALA A 435 2.25 -5.64 3.51
N LEU A 436 0.91 -5.54 3.52
CA LEU A 436 0.24 -4.23 3.49
C LEU A 436 0.63 -3.36 4.69
N ASP A 437 0.69 -3.97 5.87
CA ASP A 437 1.10 -3.34 7.12
C ASP A 437 2.44 -3.94 7.57
N PRO A 438 3.56 -3.19 7.51
CA PRO A 438 4.89 -3.69 7.91
C PRO A 438 4.95 -4.12 9.39
N ASN A 439 4.19 -3.41 10.24
CA ASN A 439 4.15 -3.64 11.69
C ASN A 439 3.43 -4.94 12.10
N THR A 440 2.94 -5.72 11.14
CA THR A 440 2.36 -7.04 11.42
C THR A 440 3.41 -8.08 11.79
N ILE A 441 4.67 -7.84 11.43
CA ILE A 441 5.80 -8.70 11.79
C ILE A 441 6.04 -8.58 13.29
N GLY A 442 6.00 -9.71 14.00
CA GLY A 442 6.02 -9.76 15.47
C GLY A 442 4.63 -9.69 16.11
N GLY A 443 3.58 -9.46 15.32
CA GLY A 443 2.20 -9.60 15.74
C GLY A 443 1.84 -11.06 16.02
N ILE A 444 1.00 -11.27 17.02
CA ILE A 444 0.45 -12.61 17.29
C ILE A 444 -0.59 -12.90 16.20
N LEU A 445 -0.45 -14.06 15.54
CA LEU A 445 -1.50 -14.59 14.68
C LEU A 445 -2.79 -14.70 15.49
N GLN A 446 -3.72 -13.77 15.27
CA GLN A 446 -5.06 -13.92 15.78
C GLN A 446 -5.67 -15.11 15.07
N THR A 447 -5.62 -16.27 15.72
CA THR A 447 -6.35 -17.45 15.27
C THR A 447 -7.78 -17.03 14.95
N SER A 448 -8.26 -17.38 13.76
CA SER A 448 -9.59 -16.99 13.33
C SER A 448 -10.59 -17.34 14.43
N LYS A 449 -11.61 -16.50 14.62
CA LYS A 449 -12.69 -16.80 15.59
C LYS A 449 -13.22 -18.21 15.38
N ASP A 450 -13.17 -18.75 14.17
CA ASP A 450 -13.54 -20.14 13.84
C ASP A 450 -12.59 -21.19 14.41
N ASN A 451 -11.27 -20.94 14.48
CA ASN A 451 -10.30 -21.82 15.14
C ASN A 451 -10.38 -21.76 16.67
N GLN A 452 -10.71 -20.59 17.22
CA GLN A 452 -11.00 -20.47 18.65
C GLN A 452 -12.33 -21.13 18.99
N LEU A 453 -13.36 -20.90 18.17
CA LEU A 453 -14.66 -21.53 18.29
C LEU A 453 -14.56 -23.03 18.07
N SER A 454 -13.72 -23.54 17.16
CA SER A 454 -13.52 -24.97 16.99
C SER A 454 -12.86 -25.58 18.22
N LYS A 455 -11.81 -24.96 18.78
CA LYS A 455 -11.23 -25.39 20.07
C LYS A 455 -12.25 -25.33 21.21
N VAL A 456 -13.08 -24.29 21.27
CA VAL A 456 -14.14 -24.13 22.27
C VAL A 456 -15.30 -25.10 22.06
N VAL A 457 -15.62 -25.44 20.81
CA VAL A 457 -16.66 -26.41 20.44
C VAL A 457 -16.17 -27.81 20.75
N LEU A 458 -14.94 -28.16 20.35
CA LEU A 458 -14.28 -29.42 20.71
C LEU A 458 -14.17 -29.58 22.23
N SER A 459 -13.80 -28.53 22.96
CA SER A 459 -13.76 -28.59 24.44
C SER A 459 -15.16 -28.70 25.05
N LYS A 460 -16.17 -28.03 24.48
CA LYS A 460 -17.58 -28.19 24.90
C LYS A 460 -18.15 -29.56 24.55
N GLU A 461 -17.74 -30.16 23.45
CA GLU A 461 -18.14 -31.50 23.01
C GLU A 461 -17.48 -32.56 23.89
N ALA A 462 -16.18 -32.42 24.19
CA ALA A 462 -15.49 -33.24 25.18
C ALA A 462 -16.16 -33.13 26.56
N ASN A 463 -16.48 -31.91 27.01
CA ASN A 463 -17.18 -31.68 28.27
C ASN A 463 -18.62 -32.23 28.27
N LYS A 464 -19.33 -32.20 27.13
CA LYS A 464 -20.65 -32.81 26.99
C LYS A 464 -20.58 -34.34 26.97
N ALA A 465 -19.61 -34.93 26.27
CA ALA A 465 -19.38 -36.37 26.29
C ALA A 465 -19.09 -36.84 27.73
N ASN A 466 -18.25 -36.10 28.47
CA ASN A 466 -17.99 -36.34 29.88
C ASN A 466 -19.24 -36.16 30.76
N ALA A 467 -20.09 -35.15 30.48
CA ALA A 467 -21.33 -34.91 31.24
C ALA A 467 -22.44 -35.94 30.95
N ILE A 468 -22.51 -36.46 29.73
CA ILE A 468 -23.41 -37.56 29.33
C ILE A 468 -22.94 -38.87 29.97
N ALA A 469 -21.63 -39.14 29.98
CA ALA A 469 -21.05 -40.24 30.74
C ALA A 469 -21.32 -40.12 32.25
N ALA A 470 -21.43 -38.89 32.78
CA ALA A 470 -21.79 -38.59 34.16
C ALA A 470 -23.30 -38.42 34.43
N GLY A 471 -24.18 -38.76 33.47
CA GLY A 471 -25.64 -38.82 33.68
C GLY A 471 -26.39 -37.49 33.87
N LYS A 472 -25.82 -36.34 33.47
CA LYS A 472 -26.50 -35.03 33.59
C LYS A 472 -27.32 -34.67 32.35
N GLU A 473 -28.61 -34.35 32.53
CA GLU A 473 -29.51 -33.91 31.46
C GLU A 473 -29.08 -32.55 30.84
N VAL A 474 -28.88 -32.53 29.52
CA VAL A 474 -28.51 -31.33 28.76
C VAL A 474 -29.77 -30.71 28.13
N LYS A 475 -30.17 -29.52 28.59
CA LYS A 475 -31.31 -28.78 28.01
C LYS A 475 -31.07 -28.36 26.56
N LEU A 476 -31.84 -28.93 25.63
CA LEU A 476 -31.87 -28.53 24.22
C LEU A 476 -32.72 -27.26 24.03
N LYS A 477 -32.12 -26.18 23.53
CA LYS A 477 -32.88 -24.96 23.18
C LYS A 477 -33.75 -25.18 21.93
N ASN A 478 -35.01 -24.78 22.01
CA ASN A 478 -35.95 -24.77 20.87
C ASN A 478 -35.47 -23.83 19.76
N LYS A 479 -35.44 -24.32 18.51
CA LYS A 479 -34.91 -23.60 17.33
C LYS A 479 -36.02 -23.10 16.40
N MET A 480 -35.79 -21.91 15.85
CA MET A 480 -36.62 -21.18 14.86
C MET A 480 -37.16 -22.04 13.70
N LYS A 481 -38.39 -21.72 13.26
CA LYS A 481 -39.12 -22.33 12.14
C LYS A 481 -38.73 -21.63 10.82
N GLY A 482 -38.31 -22.38 9.78
CA GLY A 482 -38.07 -21.76 8.45
C GLY A 482 -37.22 -22.58 7.45
N LYS A 483 -37.37 -22.27 6.16
CA LYS A 483 -36.64 -22.87 5.01
C LYS A 483 -35.11 -22.65 5.09
N ASN A 484 -34.64 -21.54 5.67
CA ASN A 484 -33.21 -21.21 5.83
C ASN A 484 -32.55 -21.80 7.10
N LYS A 485 -33.10 -22.87 7.67
CA LYS A 485 -32.51 -23.53 8.85
C LYS A 485 -31.09 -24.02 8.53
N PRO A 486 -30.06 -23.67 9.35
CA PRO A 486 -28.68 -24.13 9.14
C PRO A 486 -28.58 -25.66 8.98
N SER A 487 -29.38 -26.42 9.74
CA SER A 487 -29.43 -27.88 9.63
C SER A 487 -30.00 -28.39 8.30
N ARG A 488 -30.92 -27.66 7.65
CA ARG A 488 -31.44 -28.02 6.32
C ARG A 488 -30.47 -27.62 5.22
N ARG A 489 -29.78 -26.48 5.34
CA ARG A 489 -28.68 -26.08 4.44
C ARG A 489 -27.52 -27.08 4.49
N HIS A 490 -27.16 -27.54 5.68
CA HIS A 490 -26.14 -28.56 5.89
C HIS A 490 -26.55 -29.91 5.29
N LYS A 491 -27.80 -30.36 5.53
CA LYS A 491 -28.35 -31.57 4.89
C LYS A 491 -28.35 -31.50 3.35
N ARG A 492 -28.62 -30.32 2.75
CA ARG A 492 -28.53 -30.13 1.29
C ARG A 492 -27.09 -30.23 0.77
N LYS A 493 -26.08 -29.85 1.56
CA LYS A 493 -24.66 -29.95 1.19
C LYS A 493 -24.10 -31.39 1.31
N GLN A 494 -24.74 -32.27 2.09
CA GLN A 494 -24.22 -33.60 2.42
C GLN A 494 -25.14 -34.75 1.94
N LEU A 495 -25.96 -34.52 0.91
CA LEU A 495 -27.00 -35.48 0.50
C LEU A 495 -26.47 -36.89 0.18
N ASN A 496 -25.19 -37.03 -0.21
CA ASN A 496 -24.61 -38.29 -0.69
C ASN A 496 -23.55 -38.90 0.26
N VAL A 497 -23.31 -38.31 1.44
CA VAL A 497 -22.29 -38.80 2.39
C VAL A 497 -22.97 -39.20 3.71
N ILE A 498 -23.11 -40.50 3.97
CA ILE A 498 -23.67 -41.01 5.23
C ILE A 498 -22.54 -41.11 6.25
N THR A 499 -22.44 -40.12 7.14
CA THR A 499 -21.53 -40.19 8.29
C THR A 499 -22.23 -40.82 9.51
N ALA A 500 -21.48 -41.51 10.38
CA ALA A 500 -22.03 -42.18 11.57
C ALA A 500 -22.81 -41.22 12.49
N GLU A 501 -22.36 -39.97 12.62
CA GLU A 501 -23.09 -38.93 13.35
C GLU A 501 -24.46 -38.58 12.75
N MET A 502 -24.60 -38.65 11.42
CA MET A 502 -25.87 -38.41 10.74
C MET A 502 -26.86 -39.57 10.93
N ALA A 503 -26.37 -40.80 11.02
CA ALA A 503 -27.19 -41.97 11.36
C ALA A 503 -27.72 -41.85 12.80
N MET A 504 -26.85 -41.57 13.79
CA MET A 504 -27.28 -41.36 15.18
C MET A 504 -28.23 -40.17 15.34
N LYS A 505 -27.96 -39.04 14.66
CA LYS A 505 -28.88 -37.89 14.66
C LYS A 505 -30.20 -38.20 13.98
N ARG A 506 -30.25 -39.13 13.01
CA ARG A 506 -31.49 -39.55 12.34
C ARG A 506 -32.32 -40.43 13.26
N GLU A 507 -31.70 -41.41 13.92
CA GLU A 507 -32.35 -42.28 14.92
C GLU A 507 -32.90 -41.47 16.09
N MET A 508 -32.14 -40.51 16.64
CA MET A 508 -32.66 -39.63 17.69
C MET A 508 -33.83 -38.76 17.23
N LEU A 509 -33.84 -38.32 15.97
CA LEU A 509 -34.92 -37.50 15.42
C LEU A 509 -36.15 -38.34 15.07
N GLU A 510 -35.96 -39.60 14.72
CA GLU A 510 -37.02 -40.58 14.56
C GLU A 510 -37.63 -40.94 15.91
N LYS A 511 -36.83 -41.16 16.96
CA LYS A 511 -37.30 -41.29 18.35
C LYS A 511 -38.09 -40.06 18.82
N GLN A 512 -37.58 -38.84 18.60
CA GLN A 512 -38.32 -37.62 18.95
C GLN A 512 -39.62 -37.43 18.14
N LYS A 513 -39.66 -37.93 16.89
CA LYS A 513 -40.88 -37.92 16.08
C LYS A 513 -41.86 -38.99 16.53
N SER A 514 -41.41 -40.17 16.94
CA SER A 514 -42.27 -41.19 17.55
C SER A 514 -42.80 -40.69 18.88
N ASP A 515 -41.99 -40.04 19.71
CA ASP A 515 -42.43 -39.48 20.99
C ASP A 515 -43.42 -38.33 20.79
N LYS A 516 -43.22 -37.47 19.78
CA LYS A 516 -44.22 -36.45 19.40
C LYS A 516 -45.47 -37.02 18.77
N LYS A 517 -45.35 -38.10 17.99
CA LYS A 517 -46.51 -38.83 17.46
C LYS A 517 -47.28 -39.52 18.58
N ASN A 518 -46.60 -40.07 19.58
CA ASN A 518 -47.20 -40.69 20.75
C ASN A 518 -47.82 -39.64 21.68
N LEU A 519 -47.22 -38.44 21.81
CA LEU A 519 -47.86 -37.32 22.51
C LEU A 519 -49.09 -36.79 21.75
N ALA A 520 -49.00 -36.62 20.44
CA ALA A 520 -50.14 -36.21 19.60
C ALA A 520 -51.23 -37.30 19.57
N ALA A 521 -50.84 -38.58 19.57
CA ALA A 521 -51.74 -39.71 19.72
C ALA A 521 -52.39 -39.69 21.11
N SER A 522 -51.67 -39.37 22.18
CA SER A 522 -52.26 -39.22 23.53
C SER A 522 -53.23 -38.04 23.66
N GLU A 523 -53.12 -37.02 22.79
CA GLU A 523 -54.09 -35.92 22.69
C GLU A 523 -55.32 -36.32 21.84
N THR A 524 -55.19 -37.23 20.87
CA THR A 524 -56.31 -37.78 20.08
C THR A 524 -56.96 -39.04 20.67
N ASP A 525 -56.25 -39.78 21.54
CA ASP A 525 -56.71 -41.01 22.21
C ASP A 525 -57.58 -40.71 23.45
N ARG A 526 -57.81 -39.43 23.79
CA ARG A 526 -58.84 -39.04 24.76
C ARG A 526 -60.27 -39.22 24.24
N ASP A 527 -60.49 -39.36 22.94
CA ASP A 527 -61.82 -39.52 22.34
C ASP A 527 -62.04 -40.81 21.53
N SER A 528 -61.09 -41.75 21.50
CA SER A 528 -61.35 -43.07 20.92
C SER A 528 -60.45 -44.19 21.46
N SER A 529 -60.51 -44.45 22.76
CA SER A 529 -60.11 -45.77 23.30
C SER A 529 -61.20 -46.31 24.24
N LEU A 530 -61.52 -47.59 24.04
CA LEU A 530 -62.48 -48.34 24.86
C LEU A 530 -62.10 -48.23 26.35
N PRO A 531 -63.10 -48.07 27.25
CA PRO A 531 -62.85 -47.77 28.65
C PRO A 531 -62.10 -48.89 29.38
N LEU A 532 -61.36 -48.50 30.43
CA LEU A 532 -60.46 -49.27 31.30
C LEU A 532 -60.97 -50.64 31.80
N ALA A 533 -62.27 -50.94 31.64
CA ALA A 533 -62.88 -52.21 32.03
C ALA A 533 -62.46 -53.41 31.15
N LEU A 534 -62.01 -53.19 29.90
CA LEU A 534 -61.56 -54.25 28.98
C LEU A 534 -60.06 -54.55 29.01
N ALA A 535 -59.26 -53.78 29.76
CA ALA A 535 -57.81 -53.99 29.92
C ALA A 535 -57.45 -55.28 30.70
N ARG A 536 -58.44 -55.97 31.29
CA ARG A 536 -58.25 -57.19 32.10
C ARG A 536 -58.26 -58.49 31.27
N PHE A 537 -58.61 -58.41 29.99
CA PHE A 537 -58.65 -59.56 29.08
C PHE A 537 -57.44 -59.65 28.13
N GLN A 538 -56.50 -58.69 28.16
CA GLN A 538 -55.20 -58.82 27.49
C GLN A 538 -54.19 -59.51 28.40
N ARG A 539 -54.42 -60.80 28.68
CA ARG A 539 -53.38 -61.75 29.12
C ARG A 539 -53.69 -63.15 28.60
N LYS A 540 -53.19 -63.46 27.41
CA LYS A 540 -52.22 -64.53 27.16
C LYS A 540 -51.66 -64.41 25.75
#